data_AF-A0ABD3XFI2-F1
#
_entry.id   AF-A0ABD3XFI2-F1
#
_cell.length_a   1.000
_cell.length_b   1.000
_cell.length_c   1.000
_cell.angle_alpha   90.00
_cell.angle_beta   90.00
_cell.angle_gamma   90.00
#
_symmetry.space_group_name_H-M   'P 1'
#
loop_
_entity.id
_entity.type
_entity.pdbx_description
1 polymer ?
#
loop_
_entity_poly.entity_id
_entity_poly.type
_entity_poly.pdbx_seq_one_letter_code
_entity_poly.pdbx_strand_id
1 'polypeptide(L)'
;MTDYALQELEKKLTDHPFHGVMKLSVTICKDISNIQPGIPLIVICLSSSRLSVDLRNAIFGVRTGSSTAVLIFHHLKEHALPTEPSHTILTKDEVSNVGTIIDVAFFETMGIYKCDMNIKAFSTLITFILDNYKE
;
A
#
# COMPACT_ATOMS: atom_id res chain seq x y z
N MET A 1 -7.98 9.83 9.25
CA MET A 1 -7.98 8.38 8.95
C MET A 1 -6.70 7.97 8.22
N THR A 2 -6.35 8.63 7.10
CA THR A 2 -5.10 8.35 6.38
C THR A 2 -3.85 8.47 7.26
N ASP A 3 -3.80 9.48 8.14
CA ASP A 3 -2.67 9.64 9.10
C ASP A 3 -2.53 8.45 10.06
N TYR A 4 -3.64 7.85 10.51
CA TYR A 4 -3.62 6.66 11.38
C TYR A 4 -3.17 5.41 10.63
N ALA A 5 -3.66 5.21 9.40
CA ALA A 5 -3.22 4.11 8.56
C ALA A 5 -1.72 4.19 8.26
N LEU A 6 -1.20 5.41 8.05
CA LEU A 6 0.21 5.65 7.84
C LEU A 6 1.03 5.38 9.11
N GLN A 7 0.61 5.88 10.28
CA GLN A 7 1.30 5.60 11.54
C GLN A 7 1.40 4.09 11.84
N GLU A 8 0.32 3.35 11.60
CA GLU A 8 0.32 1.89 11.76
C GLU A 8 1.23 1.21 10.73
N LEU A 9 1.29 1.70 9.49
CA LEU A 9 2.21 1.20 8.48
C LEU A 9 3.67 1.42 8.88
N GLU A 10 4.04 2.64 9.29
CA GLU A 10 5.38 2.99 9.75
C GLU A 10 5.82 2.12 10.93
N LYS A 11 4.92 1.92 11.91
CA LYS A 11 5.14 1.02 13.03
C LYS A 11 5.41 -0.41 12.58
N LYS A 12 4.57 -0.96 11.70
CA LYS A 12 4.75 -2.34 11.19
C LYS A 12 6.04 -2.52 10.40
N LEU A 13 6.46 -1.52 9.62
CA LEU A 13 7.71 -1.56 8.88
C LEU A 13 8.92 -1.48 9.81
N THR A 14 8.83 -0.68 10.88
CA THR A 14 9.89 -0.54 11.90
C THR A 14 10.04 -1.80 12.75
N ASP A 15 8.93 -2.41 13.15
CA ASP A 15 8.91 -3.64 13.95
C ASP A 15 9.27 -4.89 13.12
N HIS A 16 9.29 -4.79 11.79
CA HIS A 16 9.59 -5.93 10.93
C HIS A 16 11.07 -6.32 11.03
N PRO A 17 11.43 -7.61 11.09
CA PRO A 17 12.82 -8.08 11.12
C PRO A 17 13.71 -7.54 9.98
N PHE A 18 13.07 -7.07 8.91
CA PHE A 18 13.70 -6.45 7.76
C PHE A 18 14.37 -5.10 8.06
N HIS A 19 13.91 -4.36 9.08
CA HIS A 19 14.49 -3.08 9.48
C HIS A 19 15.98 -3.20 9.90
N GLY A 20 16.42 -4.39 10.34
CA GLY A 20 17.83 -4.65 10.64
C GLY A 20 18.73 -4.80 9.40
N VAL A 21 18.15 -5.05 8.22
CA VAL A 21 18.86 -5.28 6.95
C VAL A 21 18.91 -4.02 6.09
N MET A 22 17.87 -3.18 6.16
CA MET A 22 17.78 -1.93 5.41
C MET A 22 17.19 -0.84 6.29
N LYS A 23 17.85 0.33 6.33
CA LYS A 23 17.31 1.51 7.01
C LYS A 23 16.20 2.11 6.15
N LEU A 24 14.98 1.66 6.38
CA LEU A 24 13.79 2.18 5.69
C LEU A 24 13.36 3.50 6.33
N SER A 25 13.30 4.58 5.56
CA SER A 25 12.62 5.82 5.96
C SER A 25 11.40 6.03 5.10
N VAL A 26 10.23 6.15 5.72
CA VAL A 26 8.98 6.52 5.04
C VAL A 26 8.89 8.04 5.02
N THR A 27 8.71 8.62 3.84
CA THR A 27 8.48 10.05 3.68
C THR A 27 7.14 10.27 2.99
N ILE A 28 6.28 11.06 3.61
CA ILE A 28 5.01 11.45 2.99
C ILE A 28 5.31 12.41 1.83
N CYS A 29 5.06 11.97 0.61
CA CYS A 29 5.16 12.80 -0.57
C CYS A 29 3.82 13.53 -0.80
N LYS A 30 3.80 14.86 -0.60
CA LYS A 30 2.63 15.71 -0.92
C LYS A 30 2.68 16.26 -2.35
N ASP A 31 3.88 16.33 -2.93
CA ASP A 31 4.10 16.79 -4.30
C ASP A 31 4.88 15.72 -5.08
N ILE A 32 4.13 15.02 -5.93
CA ILE A 32 4.58 13.90 -6.77
C ILE A 32 5.67 14.36 -7.75
N SER A 33 5.76 15.66 -8.04
CA SER A 33 6.75 16.25 -8.94
C SER A 33 8.19 16.13 -8.43
N ASN A 34 8.37 15.87 -7.12
CA ASN A 34 9.68 15.82 -6.46
C ASN A 34 10.12 14.39 -6.08
N ILE A 35 9.54 13.36 -6.69
CA ILE A 35 9.94 11.96 -6.47
C ILE A 35 11.24 11.71 -7.25
N GLN A 36 12.30 11.33 -6.54
CA GLN A 36 13.57 11.00 -7.16
C GLN A 36 13.44 9.73 -8.01
N PRO A 37 14.03 9.69 -9.22
CA PRO A 37 14.13 8.46 -10.01
C PRO A 37 14.87 7.37 -9.23
N GLY A 38 14.46 6.11 -9.39
CA GLY A 38 15.09 4.96 -8.76
C GLY A 38 14.59 4.62 -7.35
N ILE A 39 13.71 5.44 -6.77
CA ILE A 39 13.04 5.13 -5.50
C ILE A 39 11.70 4.45 -5.79
N PRO A 40 11.39 3.28 -5.17
CA PRO A 40 10.09 2.66 -5.29
C PRO A 40 9.00 3.56 -4.69
N LEU A 41 7.92 3.76 -5.44
CA LEU A 41 6.78 4.57 -4.98
C LEU A 41 5.73 3.67 -4.34
N ILE A 42 5.28 4.06 -3.15
CA ILE A 42 4.22 3.37 -2.41
C ILE A 42 3.06 4.35 -2.23
N VAL A 43 1.91 4.06 -2.84
CA VAL A 43 0.69 4.87 -2.75
C VAL A 43 -0.26 4.23 -1.75
N ILE A 44 -0.74 5.00 -0.78
CA ILE A 44 -1.75 4.55 0.19
C ILE A 44 -3.13 4.93 -0.32
N CYS A 45 -3.96 3.93 -0.58
CA CYS A 45 -5.37 4.07 -0.94
C CYS A 45 -6.24 3.60 0.22
N LEU A 46 -6.92 4.51 0.92
CA LEU A 46 -7.88 4.13 1.94
C LEU A 46 -9.23 3.80 1.28
N SER A 47 -9.57 2.52 1.17
CA SER A 47 -10.87 2.10 0.65
C SER A 47 -11.89 2.02 1.77
N SER A 48 -12.87 2.92 1.71
CA SER A 48 -13.95 3.01 2.68
C SER A 48 -15.34 2.97 2.05
N SER A 49 -15.44 3.05 0.72
CA SER A 49 -16.73 3.09 0.04
C SER A 49 -16.77 2.36 -1.30
N ARG A 50 -15.90 2.75 -2.25
CA ARG A 50 -15.93 2.28 -3.64
C ARG A 50 -14.51 2.14 -4.14
N LEU A 51 -13.99 0.92 -4.03
CA LEU A 51 -12.62 0.54 -4.38
C LEU A 51 -12.09 1.21 -5.66
N SER A 52 -12.82 1.11 -6.78
CA SER A 52 -12.40 1.71 -8.05
C SER A 52 -12.31 3.24 -8.05
N VAL A 53 -13.19 3.92 -7.30
CA VAL A 53 -13.17 5.39 -7.19
C VAL A 53 -12.04 5.82 -6.25
N ASP A 54 -11.94 5.16 -5.11
CA ASP A 54 -10.90 5.42 -4.11
C ASP A 54 -9.50 5.22 -4.72
N LEU A 55 -9.31 4.13 -5.48
CA LEU A 55 -8.06 3.86 -6.21
C LEU A 55 -7.74 4.96 -7.22
N ARG A 56 -8.70 5.30 -8.10
CA ARG A 56 -8.51 6.34 -9.13
C ARG A 56 -8.09 7.67 -8.50
N ASN A 57 -8.68 8.03 -7.38
CA ASN A 57 -8.32 9.24 -6.64
C ASN A 57 -6.91 9.13 -6.03
N ALA A 58 -6.55 7.98 -5.46
CA ALA A 58 -5.26 7.76 -4.84
C ALA A 58 -4.09 7.82 -5.84
N ILE A 59 -4.30 7.35 -7.07
CA ILE A 59 -3.27 7.37 -8.13
C ILE A 59 -3.37 8.58 -9.07
N PHE A 60 -4.34 9.47 -8.87
CA PHE A 60 -4.52 10.64 -9.74
C PHE A 60 -3.30 11.56 -9.67
N GLY A 61 -2.73 11.88 -10.84
CA GLY A 61 -1.52 12.70 -10.94
C GLY A 61 -0.22 11.99 -10.54
N VAL A 62 -0.30 10.72 -10.12
CA VAL A 62 0.88 9.89 -9.84
C VAL A 62 1.43 9.34 -11.14
N ARG A 63 2.74 9.52 -11.38
CA ARG A 63 3.45 8.79 -12.43
C ARG A 63 3.59 7.33 -12.02
N THR A 64 2.56 6.56 -12.35
CA THR A 64 2.50 5.13 -12.05
C THR A 64 3.33 4.34 -13.07
N GLY A 65 3.95 3.26 -12.61
CA GLY A 65 4.69 2.32 -13.43
C GLY A 65 5.03 1.03 -12.68
N SER A 66 5.90 0.20 -13.25
CA SER A 66 6.31 -1.07 -12.63
C SER A 66 6.97 -0.90 -11.25
N SER A 67 7.56 0.25 -10.98
CA SER A 67 8.14 0.62 -9.68
C SER A 67 7.16 1.38 -8.77
N THR A 68 5.84 1.21 -8.98
CA THR A 68 4.79 1.73 -8.09
C THR A 68 3.96 0.59 -7.49
N ALA A 69 3.84 0.58 -6.17
CA ALA A 69 2.91 -0.25 -5.43
C ALA A 69 1.75 0.59 -4.90
N VAL A 70 0.53 0.05 -4.95
CA VAL A 70 -0.64 0.63 -4.26
C VAL A 70 -1.05 -0.27 -3.11
N LEU A 71 -1.05 0.29 -1.90
CA LEU A 71 -1.59 -0.36 -0.70
C LEU A 71 -3.04 0.07 -0.53
N ILE A 72 -3.95 -0.89 -0.64
CA ILE A 72 -5.37 -0.66 -0.44
C ILE A 72 -5.70 -1.03 1.01
N PHE A 73 -5.86 0.00 1.84
CA PHE A 73 -6.32 -0.15 3.21
C PHE A 73 -7.85 -0.29 3.21
N HIS A 74 -8.32 -1.53 3.36
CA HIS A 74 -9.73 -1.85 3.53
C HIS A 74 -10.16 -1.45 4.94
N HIS A 75 -10.83 -0.30 5.05
CA HIS A 75 -11.31 0.21 6.33
C HIS A 75 -12.61 -0.49 6.74
N LEU A 76 -12.47 -1.73 7.22
CA LEU A 76 -13.59 -2.63 7.50
C LEU A 76 -13.33 -3.40 8.80
N LYS A 77 -14.42 -3.75 9.50
CA LYS A 77 -14.32 -4.69 10.62
C LYS A 77 -13.90 -6.07 10.10
N GLU A 78 -13.22 -6.85 10.93
CA GLU A 78 -12.67 -8.17 10.57
C GLU A 78 -13.66 -9.12 9.88
N HIS A 79 -14.91 -9.19 10.37
CA HIS A 79 -15.97 -10.03 9.79
C HIS A 79 -16.51 -9.55 8.43
N ALA A 80 -16.16 -8.32 8.03
CA ALA A 80 -16.59 -7.69 6.79
C ALA A 80 -15.43 -7.57 5.78
N LEU A 81 -14.28 -8.20 6.06
CA LEU A 81 -13.13 -8.15 5.16
C LEU A 81 -13.46 -8.75 3.78
N PRO A 82 -12.84 -8.25 2.71
CA PRO A 82 -13.05 -8.77 1.37
C PRO A 82 -12.72 -10.26 1.30
N THR A 83 -13.62 -11.04 0.73
CA THR A 83 -13.39 -12.47 0.43
C THR A 83 -12.52 -12.65 -0.80
N GLU A 84 -12.46 -11.64 -1.67
CA GLU A 84 -11.67 -11.63 -2.89
C GLU A 84 -10.62 -10.51 -2.86
N PRO A 85 -9.43 -10.73 -3.43
CA PRO A 85 -8.41 -9.68 -3.56
C PRO A 85 -8.86 -8.50 -4.43
N SER A 86 -8.38 -7.29 -4.18
CA SER A 86 -8.80 -6.10 -4.96
C SER A 86 -8.53 -6.23 -6.47
N HIS A 87 -7.45 -6.92 -6.85
CA HIS A 87 -7.08 -7.07 -8.26
C HIS A 87 -8.06 -7.93 -9.07
N THR A 88 -8.97 -8.68 -8.43
CA THR A 88 -10.03 -9.42 -9.15
C THR A 88 -11.25 -8.55 -9.41
N ILE A 89 -11.43 -7.50 -8.61
CA ILE A 89 -12.56 -6.57 -8.68
C ILE A 89 -12.23 -5.41 -9.63
N LEU A 90 -10.98 -4.97 -9.64
CA LEU A 90 -10.50 -3.87 -10.46
C LEU A 90 -10.33 -4.30 -11.92
N THR A 91 -10.69 -3.42 -12.84
CA THR A 91 -10.51 -3.67 -14.28
C THR A 91 -9.04 -3.57 -14.68
N LYS A 92 -8.65 -4.27 -15.76
CA LYS A 92 -7.28 -4.19 -16.30
C LYS A 92 -6.86 -2.75 -16.59
N ASP A 93 -7.77 -1.92 -17.09
CA ASP A 93 -7.46 -0.52 -17.42
C ASP A 93 -7.15 0.30 -16.16
N GLU A 94 -7.87 0.05 -15.06
CA GLU A 94 -7.67 0.76 -13.77
C GLU A 94 -6.31 0.47 -13.12
N VAL A 95 -5.70 -0.67 -13.44
CA VAL A 95 -4.46 -1.14 -12.78
C VAL A 95 -3.31 -1.33 -13.75
N SER A 96 -3.52 -1.07 -15.04
CA SER A 96 -2.56 -1.30 -16.14
C SER A 96 -1.21 -0.62 -15.94
N ASN A 97 -1.19 0.51 -15.24
CA ASN A 97 0.02 1.30 -15.00
C ASN A 97 0.59 1.11 -13.59
N VAL A 98 0.03 0.23 -12.76
CA VAL A 98 0.50 -0.02 -11.39
C VAL A 98 1.30 -1.32 -11.38
N GLY A 99 2.49 -1.31 -10.79
CA GLY A 99 3.35 -2.49 -10.71
C GLY A 99 2.78 -3.58 -9.81
N THR A 100 2.19 -3.21 -8.67
CA THR A 100 1.55 -4.16 -7.77
C THR A 100 0.45 -3.54 -6.92
N ILE A 101 -0.56 -4.34 -6.58
CA ILE A 101 -1.66 -3.97 -5.67
C ILE A 101 -1.60 -4.88 -4.46
N ILE A 102 -1.63 -4.26 -3.29
CA ILE A 102 -1.44 -4.92 -2.00
C ILE A 102 -2.64 -4.61 -1.11
N ASP A 103 -3.42 -5.63 -0.79
CA ASP A 103 -4.57 -5.51 0.09
C ASP A 103 -4.13 -5.51 1.56
N VAL A 104 -4.59 -4.50 2.32
CA VAL A 104 -4.31 -4.37 3.76
C VAL A 104 -5.62 -4.26 4.53
N ALA A 105 -5.84 -5.18 5.45
CA ALA A 105 -6.97 -5.20 6.35
C ALA A 105 -6.71 -4.26 7.54
N PHE A 106 -7.53 -3.22 7.71
CA PHE A 106 -7.33 -2.17 8.71
C PHE A 106 -8.66 -1.70 9.31
N PHE A 107 -8.66 -1.37 10.60
CA PHE A 107 -9.78 -0.68 11.21
C PHE A 107 -9.29 0.34 12.23
N GLU A 108 -9.84 1.56 12.21
CA GLU A 108 -9.28 2.69 12.97
C GLU A 108 -9.07 2.43 14.47
N THR A 109 -9.94 1.62 15.10
CA THR A 109 -9.82 1.29 16.53
C THR A 109 -8.93 0.08 16.83
N MET A 110 -8.62 -0.73 15.81
CA MET A 110 -7.88 -2.00 15.96
C MET A 110 -6.49 -1.94 15.30
N GLY A 111 -6.25 -0.94 14.47
CA GLY A 111 -5.05 -0.84 13.64
C GLY A 111 -5.03 -1.87 12.52
N ILE A 112 -3.82 -2.27 12.12
CA ILE A 112 -3.59 -3.31 11.11
C ILE A 112 -3.76 -4.69 11.75
N TYR A 113 -4.71 -5.47 11.24
CA TYR A 113 -5.05 -6.78 11.77
C TYR A 113 -3.89 -7.80 11.70
N LYS A 114 -3.87 -8.75 12.63
CA LYS A 114 -2.98 -9.92 12.59
C LYS A 114 -3.68 -11.07 11.85
N CYS A 115 -3.73 -10.98 10.52
CA CYS A 115 -4.37 -11.95 9.64
C CYS A 115 -3.49 -12.32 8.44
N ASP A 116 -3.81 -13.43 7.77
CA ASP A 116 -3.04 -13.93 6.63
C ASP A 116 -2.96 -12.93 5.47
N MET A 117 -4.02 -12.14 5.24
CA MET A 117 -4.02 -11.06 4.25
C MET A 117 -2.88 -10.07 4.52
N ASN A 118 -2.74 -9.60 5.77
CA ASN A 118 -1.71 -8.64 6.13
C ASN A 118 -0.32 -9.28 6.18
N ILE A 119 -0.19 -10.53 6.63
CA ILE A 119 1.09 -11.26 6.57
C ILE A 119 1.60 -11.29 5.12
N LYS A 120 0.73 -11.67 4.18
CA LYS A 120 1.05 -11.65 2.74
C LYS A 120 1.32 -10.23 2.24
N ALA A 121 0.54 -9.24 2.67
CA ALA A 121 0.69 -7.85 2.26
C ALA A 121 2.08 -7.32 2.57
N PHE A 122 2.57 -7.50 3.80
CA PHE A 122 3.90 -7.05 4.20
C PHE A 122 5.01 -7.83 3.51
N SER A 123 4.85 -9.14 3.32
CA SER A 123 5.81 -9.94 2.55
C SER A 123 5.94 -9.43 1.11
N THR A 124 4.81 -9.15 0.45
CA THR A 124 4.79 -8.60 -0.92
C THR A 124 5.39 -7.20 -0.96
N LEU A 125 5.06 -6.34 0.01
CA LEU A 125 5.58 -4.98 0.08
C LEU A 125 7.11 -4.97 0.22
N ILE A 126 7.65 -5.80 1.09
CA ILE A 126 9.09 -5.90 1.31
C ILE A 126 9.80 -6.41 0.06
N THR A 127 9.25 -7.45 -0.56
CA THR A 127 9.79 -7.99 -1.83
C THR A 127 9.78 -6.92 -2.91
N PHE A 128 8.68 -6.18 -3.05
CA PHE A 128 8.56 -5.09 -4.00
C PHE A 128 9.61 -3.99 -3.75
N ILE A 129 9.82 -3.58 -2.49
CA ILE A 129 10.83 -2.57 -2.14
C ILE A 129 12.22 -3.06 -2.54
N LEU A 130 12.56 -4.31 -2.21
CA LEU A 130 13.85 -4.92 -2.53
C LEU A 130 14.11 -5.01 -4.04
N ASP A 131 13.10 -5.42 -4.81
CA ASP A 131 13.25 -5.60 -6.26
C ASP A 131 13.36 -4.27 -7.02
N ASN A 132 12.85 -3.18 -6.44
CA ASN A 132 12.75 -1.88 -7.12
C ASN A 132 13.67 -0.80 -6.55
N TYR A 133 14.29 -1.03 -5.38
CA TYR A 133 15.33 -0.14 -4.86
C TYR A 133 16.67 -0.48 -5.53
N LYS A 134 17.19 0.46 -6.33
CA LYS A 134 18.51 0.34 -6.95
C LYS A 134 19.44 1.37 -6.31
N GLU A 135 20.53 0.89 -5.71
CA GLU A 135 21.62 1.73 -5.19
C GLU A 135 22.31 2.53 -6.31
#